data_AF-A0A9P6P431-F1
#
_entry.id   AF-A0A9P6P431-F1
#
_cell.length_a   1.000
_cell.length_b   1.000
_cell.length_c   1.000
_cell.angle_alpha   90.00
_cell.angle_beta   90.00
_cell.angle_gamma   90.00
#
_symmetry.space_group_name_H-M   'P 1'
#
loop_
_entity.id
_entity.type
_entity.pdbx_description
1 polymer ?
#
loop_
_entity_poly.entity_id
_entity_poly.type
_entity_poly.pdbx_seq_one_letter_code
_entity_poly.pdbx_strand_id
1 'polypeptide(L)'
;MTECGKVQHRHGRTASRSCGAADAATWYELCVCAGNARSTEEPDRTKNRRSTVMPRPFYLRRVPRGAGAEGDDHIRRGGTMPARPPGVSYAPVPIPETFMLPPNDWVPNNDRLPVLLYRSGLSPYEYDLAARFEATFARYGWPPRWRDGIYDFHHFHSTAHEVLGIAQGAATVELGGPGACEVYVKRGDVLVLSAGTGHCCIGASQDLVVVGAYPVGQAWDICRGPLSDAALQVMRALGVPDSDPLGGAQGPLTRLWRVA
;
A
#
# COMPACT_ATOMS: atom_id res chain seq x y z
N MET A 1 49.41 24.89 63.55
CA MET A 1 50.88 25.05 63.49
C MET A 1 51.29 24.80 62.05
N THR A 2 51.30 25.87 61.25
CA THR A 2 52.50 26.60 60.75
C THR A 2 52.67 26.17 59.28
N GLU A 3 52.18 26.97 58.32
CA GLU A 3 52.97 27.86 57.43
C GLU A 3 53.81 27.05 56.41
N CYS A 4 54.15 27.43 55.19
CA CYS A 4 54.14 28.64 54.38
C CYS A 4 54.44 28.13 52.94
N GLY A 5 53.82 28.62 51.86
CA GLY A 5 54.47 29.65 51.05
C GLY A 5 54.37 29.32 49.56
N LYS A 6 53.91 30.33 48.79
CA LYS A 6 53.69 30.32 47.34
C LYS A 6 55.00 30.43 46.57
N VAL A 7 55.07 29.85 45.37
CA VAL A 7 55.79 30.44 44.22
C VAL A 7 54.95 30.27 42.96
N GLN A 8 54.61 31.39 42.32
CA GLN A 8 54.07 31.48 40.97
C GLN A 8 55.22 31.77 40.00
N HIS A 9 55.24 31.14 38.83
CA HIS A 9 55.75 31.76 37.61
C HIS A 9 54.94 31.29 36.40
N ARG A 10 54.72 32.26 35.50
CA ARG A 10 53.78 32.27 34.38
C ARG A 10 54.43 31.85 33.05
N HIS A 11 53.55 31.34 32.16
CA HIS A 11 53.53 31.49 30.69
C HIS A 11 54.33 30.52 29.79
N GLY A 12 53.57 29.78 28.97
CA GLY A 12 53.59 30.05 27.52
C GLY A 12 53.59 28.85 26.56
N ARG A 13 52.59 28.84 25.67
CA ARG A 13 52.55 28.34 24.28
C ARG A 13 52.23 26.86 23.99
N THR A 14 50.98 26.69 23.56
CA THR A 14 50.50 26.09 22.29
C THR A 14 51.37 25.08 21.55
N ALA A 15 50.81 23.90 21.30
CA ALA A 15 51.04 23.13 20.08
C ALA A 15 49.79 22.28 19.78
N SER A 16 49.12 22.57 18.66
CA SER A 16 48.15 21.70 18.02
C SER A 16 48.89 20.61 17.23
N ARG A 17 48.43 19.35 17.35
CA ARG A 17 48.75 18.30 16.39
C ARG A 17 47.51 17.43 16.14
N SER A 18 47.33 17.17 14.86
CA SER A 18 46.33 16.37 14.16
C SER A 18 46.45 14.86 14.41
N CYS A 19 45.32 14.17 14.32
CA CYS A 19 45.12 12.80 13.81
C CYS A 19 43.61 12.52 13.94
N GLY A 20 42.89 11.80 13.10
CA GLY A 20 43.17 10.96 11.95
C GLY A 20 41.82 10.37 11.52
N ALA A 21 41.67 10.06 10.24
CA ALA A 21 40.47 9.42 9.72
C ALA A 21 40.36 7.95 10.16
N ALA A 22 39.13 7.48 10.39
CA ALA A 22 38.77 6.06 10.31
C ALA A 22 37.27 5.92 9.96
N ASP A 23 37.01 5.40 8.76
CA ASP A 23 35.75 4.77 8.36
C ASP A 23 35.60 3.41 9.06
N ALA A 24 34.36 3.07 9.46
CA ALA A 24 33.66 1.83 9.10
C ALA A 24 32.46 1.53 10.03
N ALA A 25 31.46 0.89 9.43
CA ALA A 25 30.50 -0.06 10.01
C ALA A 25 29.08 0.44 10.40
N THR A 26 28.13 0.08 9.52
CA THR A 26 26.85 -0.61 9.76
C THR A 26 26.04 -0.31 11.03
N TRP A 27 24.80 0.16 10.85
CA TRP A 27 23.73 0.10 11.84
C TRP A 27 22.47 -0.55 11.26
N TYR A 28 22.11 -1.71 11.83
CA TYR A 28 20.75 -2.25 11.88
C TYR A 28 20.25 -1.95 13.30
N GLU A 29 19.10 -1.29 13.46
CA GLU A 29 18.41 -1.26 14.75
C GLU A 29 16.95 -1.75 14.61
N LEU A 30 16.68 -2.76 15.42
CA LEU A 30 15.37 -3.26 15.83
C LEU A 30 14.89 -2.40 17.00
N CYS A 31 13.75 -1.73 16.88
CA CYS A 31 13.06 -1.17 18.04
C CYS A 31 12.13 -2.22 18.65
N VAL A 32 12.55 -2.79 19.77
CA VAL A 32 11.70 -3.45 20.76
C VAL A 32 11.36 -2.39 21.82
N CYS A 33 10.07 -2.14 22.06
CA CYS A 33 9.63 -1.39 23.24
C CYS A 33 8.74 -2.26 24.10
N ALA A 34 9.28 -2.70 25.24
CA ALA A 34 8.53 -3.30 26.34
C ALA A 34 8.15 -2.21 27.35
N GLY A 35 6.85 -2.10 27.60
CA GLY A 35 6.17 -1.96 28.90
C GLY A 35 6.53 -0.82 29.86
N ASN A 36 5.50 -0.10 30.31
CA ASN A 36 5.37 0.13 31.75
C ASN A 36 3.89 0.22 32.19
N ALA A 37 3.59 -0.33 33.36
CA ALA A 37 2.26 -0.51 33.92
C ALA A 37 1.97 0.42 35.11
N ARG A 38 0.66 0.52 35.43
CA ARG A 38 -0.07 1.18 36.55
C ARG A 38 -0.57 2.59 36.20
N SER A 39 -1.79 3.01 36.54
CA SER A 39 -2.72 2.59 37.61
C SER A 39 -4.19 2.84 37.25
N THR A 40 -5.04 2.13 37.98
CA THR A 40 -6.50 2.12 38.10
C THR A 40 -7.19 3.49 38.10
N GLU A 41 -8.26 3.62 37.31
CA GLU A 41 -9.51 4.34 37.65
C GLU A 41 -10.62 3.91 36.67
N GLU A 42 -11.79 3.56 37.22
CA GLU A 42 -12.98 3.04 36.54
C GLU A 42 -13.96 4.20 36.24
N PRO A 43 -14.55 4.30 35.03
CA PRO A 43 -15.71 5.16 34.84
C PRO A 43 -16.98 4.36 34.50
N ASP A 44 -17.91 4.43 35.45
CA ASP A 44 -19.36 4.63 35.33
C ASP A 44 -20.08 4.07 34.09
N ARG A 45 -20.77 2.95 34.32
CA ARG A 45 -21.91 2.49 33.51
C ARG A 45 -23.11 3.40 33.80
N THR A 46 -23.45 4.31 32.88
CA THR A 46 -24.85 4.53 32.49
C THR A 46 -25.03 5.42 31.25
N LYS A 47 -25.97 5.00 30.39
CA LYS A 47 -26.70 5.75 29.35
C LYS A 47 -25.94 6.07 28.05
N ASN A 48 -26.12 5.20 27.04
CA ASN A 48 -26.72 5.68 25.80
C ASN A 48 -27.54 4.58 25.10
N ARG A 49 -28.86 4.75 25.07
CA ARG A 49 -29.79 3.87 24.36
C ARG A 49 -30.26 4.61 23.09
N ARG A 50 -30.11 3.91 21.96
CA ARG A 50 -30.80 4.04 20.66
C ARG A 50 -30.33 5.15 19.71
N SER A 51 -29.77 4.73 18.58
CA SER A 51 -30.54 4.65 17.33
C SER A 51 -29.81 3.75 16.33
N THR A 52 -30.29 2.51 16.17
CA THR A 52 -29.85 1.59 15.12
C THR A 52 -30.61 1.94 13.85
N VAL A 53 -30.00 2.76 12.98
CA VAL A 53 -30.48 2.91 11.60
C VAL A 53 -29.58 2.01 10.74
N MET A 54 -30.11 0.85 10.37
CA MET A 54 -29.50 -0.03 9.37
C MET A 54 -29.52 0.68 8.00
N PRO A 55 -28.39 0.85 7.29
CA PRO A 55 -28.45 1.26 5.90
C PRO A 55 -29.05 0.13 5.05
N ARG A 56 -29.97 0.49 4.15
CA ARG A 56 -30.68 -0.44 3.26
C ARG A 56 -29.71 -0.98 2.20
N PRO A 57 -29.83 -2.25 1.77
CA PRO A 57 -28.99 -2.80 0.71
C PRO A 57 -29.33 -2.14 -0.63
N PHE A 58 -28.35 -1.49 -1.26
CA PHE A 58 -28.46 -1.05 -2.64
C PHE A 58 -28.28 -2.27 -3.55
N TYR A 59 -29.32 -2.58 -4.32
CA TYR A 59 -29.32 -3.68 -5.27
C TYR A 59 -28.32 -3.41 -6.41
N LEU A 60 -27.54 -4.44 -6.75
CA LEU A 60 -26.75 -4.54 -7.98
C LEU A 60 -27.60 -4.15 -9.19
N ARG A 61 -27.30 -2.99 -9.80
CA ARG A 61 -27.94 -2.60 -11.04
C ARG A 61 -27.23 -3.32 -12.19
N ARG A 62 -27.89 -4.37 -12.70
CA ARG A 62 -27.48 -5.12 -13.90
C ARG A 62 -27.48 -4.18 -15.11
N VAL A 63 -26.35 -4.07 -15.80
CA VAL A 63 -26.25 -3.38 -17.11
C VAL A 63 -26.92 -4.26 -18.18
N PRO A 64 -27.77 -3.73 -19.08
CA PRO A 64 -28.39 -4.52 -20.13
C PRO A 64 -27.36 -5.06 -21.14
N ARG A 65 -27.52 -6.31 -21.56
CA ARG A 65 -26.81 -6.90 -22.71
C ARG A 65 -27.35 -6.28 -24.00
N GLY A 66 -26.52 -5.55 -24.72
CA GLY A 66 -26.74 -5.24 -26.13
C GLY A 66 -26.27 -6.39 -27.00
N ALA A 67 -27.12 -6.80 -27.95
CA ALA A 67 -26.90 -7.90 -28.87
C ALA A 67 -26.02 -7.49 -30.07
N GLY A 68 -25.16 -8.42 -30.49
CA GLY A 68 -24.87 -8.77 -31.88
C GLY A 68 -24.19 -7.75 -32.79
N ALA A 69 -22.91 -7.97 -33.07
CA ALA A 69 -22.38 -7.84 -34.43
C ALA A 69 -21.25 -8.86 -34.62
N GLU A 70 -21.50 -9.82 -35.53
CA GLU A 70 -20.50 -10.70 -36.12
C GLU A 70 -19.52 -9.87 -36.97
N GLY A 71 -18.27 -10.34 -37.10
CA GLY A 71 -17.31 -9.76 -38.03
C GLY A 71 -15.86 -10.10 -37.76
N ASP A 72 -15.43 -11.21 -38.35
CA ASP A 72 -14.10 -11.51 -38.90
C ASP A 72 -12.82 -11.49 -38.05
N ASP A 73 -12.37 -12.73 -37.88
CA ASP A 73 -11.02 -13.25 -37.78
C ASP A 73 -9.95 -12.40 -38.51
N HIS A 74 -9.02 -11.81 -37.75
CA HIS A 74 -7.62 -11.70 -38.15
C HIS A 74 -6.73 -11.40 -36.95
N ILE A 75 -6.09 -12.47 -36.46
CA ILE A 75 -4.92 -12.41 -35.57
C ILE A 75 -3.81 -11.63 -36.28
N ARG A 76 -3.46 -10.45 -35.76
CA ARG A 76 -2.14 -9.84 -35.93
C ARG A 76 -1.49 -9.63 -34.56
N ARG A 77 -0.52 -10.51 -34.27
CA ARG A 77 0.47 -10.33 -33.20
C ARG A 77 1.31 -9.08 -33.53
N GLY A 78 1.57 -8.23 -32.53
CA GLY A 78 2.60 -7.18 -32.63
C GLY A 78 2.14 -5.73 -32.44
N GLY A 79 1.16 -5.45 -31.57
CA GLY A 79 0.83 -4.06 -31.21
C GLY A 79 1.92 -3.46 -30.32
N THR A 80 2.80 -2.64 -30.90
CA THR A 80 3.64 -1.71 -30.13
C THR A 80 2.73 -0.84 -29.26
N MET A 81 2.99 -0.78 -27.96
CA MET A 81 2.29 0.14 -27.06
C MET A 81 2.31 1.54 -27.67
N PRO A 82 1.17 2.27 -27.74
CA PRO A 82 1.14 3.57 -28.37
C PRO A 82 2.18 4.48 -27.71
N ALA A 83 3.02 5.08 -28.56
CA ALA A 83 4.06 6.00 -28.13
C ALA A 83 3.46 7.13 -27.30
N ARG A 84 4.23 7.59 -26.29
CA ARG A 84 3.84 8.69 -25.39
C ARG A 84 3.40 9.89 -26.23
N PRO A 85 2.18 10.44 -26.02
CA PRO A 85 1.79 11.66 -26.73
C PRO A 85 2.77 12.78 -26.36
N PRO A 86 3.32 13.51 -27.34
CA PRO A 86 4.24 14.61 -27.08
C PRO A 86 3.52 15.71 -26.28
N GLY A 87 4.16 16.22 -25.21
CA GLY A 87 3.67 17.34 -24.41
C GLY A 87 3.12 16.99 -23.02
N VAL A 88 2.92 15.71 -22.67
CA VAL A 88 2.55 15.32 -21.30
C VAL A 88 3.82 14.94 -20.53
N SER A 89 4.34 15.86 -19.72
CA SER A 89 5.31 15.56 -18.68
C SER A 89 4.59 14.76 -17.58
N TYR A 90 4.58 13.44 -17.68
CA TYR A 90 4.25 12.63 -16.51
C TYR A 90 5.34 12.85 -15.48
N ALA A 91 4.98 13.42 -14.34
CA ALA A 91 5.86 13.46 -13.19
C ALA A 91 6.43 12.04 -12.97
N PRO A 92 7.70 11.91 -12.56
CA PRO A 92 8.26 10.60 -12.25
C PRO A 92 7.36 9.91 -11.22
N VAL A 93 7.07 8.62 -11.43
CA VAL A 93 6.30 7.82 -10.48
C VAL A 93 7.04 7.83 -9.13
N PRO A 94 6.36 8.16 -8.02
CA PRO A 94 6.99 8.24 -6.72
C PRO A 94 7.54 6.87 -6.30
N ILE A 95 8.62 6.88 -5.50
CA ILE A 95 9.10 5.66 -4.84
C ILE A 95 8.06 5.27 -3.77
N PRO A 96 7.54 4.03 -3.78
CA PRO A 96 6.53 3.63 -2.80
C PRO A 96 7.15 3.36 -1.43
N GLU A 97 6.35 3.57 -0.38
CA GLU A 97 6.57 2.93 0.92
C GLU A 97 6.32 1.41 0.75
N THR A 98 7.10 0.58 1.42
CA THR A 98 7.00 -0.89 1.31
C THR A 98 6.73 -1.54 2.65
N PHE A 99 5.75 -2.45 2.70
CA PHE A 99 5.40 -3.20 3.91
C PHE A 99 5.52 -4.70 3.66
N MET A 100 6.50 -5.34 4.32
CA MET A 100 6.54 -6.79 4.44
C MET A 100 5.72 -7.21 5.64
N LEU A 101 4.68 -8.01 5.39
CA LEU A 101 3.71 -8.41 6.39
C LEU A 101 3.85 -9.91 6.64
N PRO A 102 4.18 -10.35 7.88
CA PRO A 102 4.19 -11.77 8.20
C PRO A 102 2.76 -12.32 8.18
N PRO A 103 2.56 -13.64 8.05
CA PRO A 103 1.26 -14.25 8.30
C PRO A 103 0.72 -13.83 9.67
N ASN A 104 -0.58 -13.55 9.76
CA ASN A 104 -1.22 -13.08 10.99
C ASN A 104 -2.61 -13.70 11.13
N ASP A 105 -2.85 -14.39 12.25
CA ASP A 105 -4.07 -15.15 12.49
C ASP A 105 -4.39 -16.10 11.30
N TRP A 106 -5.54 -15.96 10.64
CA TRP A 106 -5.92 -16.74 9.46
C TRP A 106 -5.50 -16.11 8.12
N VAL A 107 -4.92 -14.90 8.15
CA VAL A 107 -4.50 -14.16 6.96
C VAL A 107 -3.11 -14.60 6.55
N PRO A 108 -2.92 -15.11 5.32
CA PRO A 108 -1.64 -15.69 4.93
C PRO A 108 -0.56 -14.64 4.66
N ASN A 109 -0.94 -13.47 4.11
CA ASN A 109 -0.02 -12.48 3.55
C ASN A 109 0.96 -13.08 2.52
N ASN A 110 1.82 -12.24 1.96
CA ASN A 110 2.84 -12.66 1.00
C ASN A 110 4.22 -12.45 1.61
N ASP A 111 4.97 -13.53 1.78
CA ASP A 111 6.30 -13.52 2.41
C ASP A 111 7.42 -13.06 1.48
N ARG A 112 7.09 -12.79 0.21
CA ARG A 112 8.03 -12.34 -0.81
C ARG A 112 7.66 -10.97 -1.36
N LEU A 113 6.39 -10.74 -1.66
CA LEU A 113 5.95 -9.55 -2.39
C LEU A 113 5.41 -8.50 -1.40
N PRO A 114 6.15 -7.40 -1.12
CA PRO A 114 5.69 -6.37 -0.21
C PRO A 114 4.45 -5.65 -0.75
N VAL A 115 3.62 -5.16 0.16
CA VAL A 115 2.62 -4.13 -0.18
C VAL A 115 3.35 -2.85 -0.56
N LEU A 116 2.86 -2.17 -1.59
CA LEU A 116 3.44 -0.90 -2.06
C LEU A 116 2.43 0.23 -1.89
N LEU A 117 2.81 1.31 -1.21
CA LEU A 117 1.99 2.51 -1.05
C LEU A 117 2.67 3.70 -1.73
N TYR A 118 2.08 4.15 -2.83
CA TYR A 118 2.52 5.32 -3.57
C TYR A 118 1.78 6.55 -3.05
N ARG A 119 2.51 7.44 -2.39
CA ARG A 119 1.98 8.73 -1.97
C ARG A 119 1.82 9.65 -3.18
N SER A 120 0.61 10.16 -3.38
CA SER A 120 0.28 10.99 -4.55
C SER A 120 0.70 10.34 -5.88
N GLY A 121 0.39 9.04 -6.04
CA GLY A 121 0.68 8.28 -7.25
C GLY A 121 0.09 8.93 -8.51
N LEU A 122 -1.05 9.60 -8.38
CA LEU A 122 -1.52 10.63 -9.30
C LEU A 122 -1.76 11.93 -8.54
N SER A 123 -1.65 13.07 -9.24
CA SER A 123 -1.87 14.38 -8.64
C SER A 123 -3.29 14.49 -8.06
N PRO A 124 -3.46 14.86 -6.77
CA PRO A 124 -4.78 14.97 -6.16
C PRO A 124 -5.61 16.13 -6.76
N TYR A 125 -4.97 17.04 -7.49
CA TYR A 125 -5.60 18.20 -8.13
C TYR A 125 -6.17 17.90 -9.52
N GLU A 126 -5.98 16.68 -10.04
CA GLU A 126 -6.56 16.27 -11.32
C GLU A 126 -8.09 16.26 -11.28
N TYR A 127 -8.70 16.76 -12.35
CA TYR A 127 -10.14 16.69 -12.54
C TYR A 127 -10.57 15.24 -12.86
N ASP A 128 -11.69 14.80 -12.27
CA ASP A 128 -12.18 13.41 -12.32
C ASP A 128 -11.07 12.35 -12.13
N LEU A 129 -10.48 12.36 -10.94
CA LEU A 129 -9.36 11.47 -10.62
C LEU A 129 -9.72 9.99 -10.72
N ALA A 130 -10.99 9.61 -10.56
CA ALA A 130 -11.43 8.23 -10.76
C ALA A 130 -11.25 7.80 -12.23
N ALA A 131 -11.72 8.60 -13.19
CA ALA A 131 -11.49 8.32 -14.61
C ALA A 131 -9.99 8.32 -14.97
N ARG A 132 -9.18 9.16 -14.30
CA ARG A 132 -7.73 9.19 -14.48
C ARG A 132 -7.05 7.92 -13.97
N PHE A 133 -7.44 7.41 -12.80
CA PHE A 133 -6.96 6.11 -12.32
C PHE A 133 -7.36 5.00 -13.27
N GLU A 134 -8.61 4.98 -13.72
CA GLU A 134 -9.07 3.95 -14.66
C GLU A 134 -8.25 3.91 -15.95
N ALA A 135 -8.06 5.08 -16.56
CA ALA A 135 -7.27 5.20 -17.79
C ALA A 135 -5.81 4.80 -17.56
N THR A 136 -5.23 5.18 -16.42
CA THR A 136 -3.84 4.88 -16.08
C THR A 136 -3.63 3.39 -15.81
N PHE A 137 -4.45 2.78 -14.96
CA PHE A 137 -4.38 1.36 -14.64
C PHE A 137 -4.62 0.51 -15.89
N ALA A 138 -5.66 0.82 -16.69
CA ALA A 138 -5.95 0.10 -17.93
C ALA A 138 -4.78 0.17 -18.92
N ARG A 139 -4.17 1.37 -19.07
CA ARG A 139 -2.99 1.57 -19.92
C ARG A 139 -1.82 0.67 -19.54
N TYR A 140 -1.65 0.35 -18.26
CA TYR A 140 -0.53 -0.43 -17.77
C TYR A 140 -0.88 -1.90 -17.47
N GLY A 141 -1.99 -2.40 -18.03
CA GLY A 141 -2.35 -3.82 -17.91
C GLY A 141 -3.03 -4.18 -16.58
N TRP A 142 -3.61 -3.20 -15.91
CA TRP A 142 -4.44 -3.36 -14.72
C TRP A 142 -5.86 -2.87 -15.05
N PRO A 143 -6.68 -3.62 -15.82
CA PRO A 143 -8.03 -3.19 -16.16
C PRO A 143 -8.87 -2.94 -14.89
N PRO A 144 -9.45 -1.73 -14.72
CA PRO A 144 -10.35 -1.43 -13.61
C PRO A 144 -11.59 -2.31 -13.62
N ARG A 145 -12.06 -2.68 -12.43
CA ARG A 145 -13.22 -3.56 -12.26
C ARG A 145 -14.38 -2.90 -11.52
N TRP A 146 -14.11 -1.89 -10.70
CA TRP A 146 -15.12 -1.23 -9.88
C TRP A 146 -14.68 0.17 -9.42
N ARG A 147 -15.66 0.99 -9.04
CA ARG A 147 -15.52 2.23 -8.27
C ARG A 147 -16.40 2.13 -7.03
N ASP A 148 -15.82 2.09 -5.85
CA ASP A 148 -16.57 1.95 -4.58
C ASP A 148 -15.67 2.28 -3.37
N GLY A 149 -16.10 1.98 -2.14
CA GLY A 149 -15.25 1.95 -0.95
C GLY A 149 -14.42 0.67 -0.81
N ILE A 150 -13.73 0.54 0.32
CA ILE A 150 -13.01 -0.67 0.74
C ILE A 150 -13.87 -1.38 1.79
N TYR A 151 -13.96 -2.72 1.75
CA TYR A 151 -14.75 -3.47 2.72
C TYR A 151 -14.29 -3.24 4.17
N ASP A 152 -15.25 -3.17 5.09
CA ASP A 152 -15.08 -3.00 6.53
C ASP A 152 -14.89 -4.33 7.29
N PHE A 153 -14.56 -5.39 6.56
CA PHE A 153 -14.19 -6.68 7.11
C PHE A 153 -12.85 -7.14 6.53
N HIS A 154 -12.07 -7.85 7.34
CA HIS A 154 -10.84 -8.47 6.85
C HIS A 154 -11.14 -9.45 5.73
N HIS A 155 -10.41 -9.25 4.64
CA HIS A 155 -10.42 -10.15 3.50
C HIS A 155 -9.09 -10.03 2.74
N PHE A 156 -8.87 -10.97 1.82
CA PHE A 156 -7.76 -10.91 0.88
C PHE A 156 -8.17 -11.58 -0.44
N HIS A 157 -7.31 -11.42 -1.45
CA HIS A 157 -7.39 -12.11 -2.73
C HIS A 157 -6.30 -13.18 -2.81
N SER A 158 -6.66 -14.43 -3.07
CA SER A 158 -5.69 -15.54 -3.21
C SER A 158 -5.28 -15.76 -4.67
N THR A 159 -6.09 -15.32 -5.63
CA THR A 159 -5.92 -15.59 -7.06
C THR A 159 -5.58 -14.35 -7.89
N ALA A 160 -5.46 -13.17 -7.27
CA ALA A 160 -5.12 -11.93 -7.95
C ALA A 160 -4.32 -10.98 -7.05
N HIS A 161 -3.39 -10.23 -7.66
CA HIS A 161 -2.88 -8.98 -7.09
C HIS A 161 -3.90 -7.87 -7.31
N GLU A 162 -3.89 -6.86 -6.44
CA GLU A 162 -4.85 -5.77 -6.49
C GLU A 162 -4.15 -4.42 -6.44
N VAL A 163 -4.70 -3.44 -7.16
CA VAL A 163 -4.35 -2.04 -6.97
C VAL A 163 -5.60 -1.24 -6.63
N LEU A 164 -5.46 -0.37 -5.63
CA LEU A 164 -6.49 0.55 -5.15
C LEU A 164 -6.01 1.99 -5.38
N GLY A 165 -6.70 2.73 -6.25
CA GLY A 165 -6.48 4.17 -6.44
C GLY A 165 -7.48 4.98 -5.64
N ILE A 166 -7.03 5.77 -4.66
CA ILE A 166 -7.93 6.59 -3.83
C ILE A 166 -8.33 7.84 -4.64
N ALA A 167 -9.50 7.78 -5.26
CA ALA A 167 -9.99 8.83 -6.15
C ALA A 167 -10.61 10.01 -5.39
N GLN A 168 -11.25 9.78 -4.25
CA GLN A 168 -11.85 10.83 -3.43
C GLN A 168 -11.80 10.44 -1.95
N GLY A 169 -11.84 11.44 -1.07
CA GLY A 169 -11.87 11.22 0.36
C GLY A 169 -10.56 10.67 0.93
N ALA A 170 -10.69 9.96 2.05
CA ALA A 170 -9.60 9.30 2.73
C ALA A 170 -10.09 8.09 3.53
N ALA A 171 -9.19 7.16 3.83
CA ALA A 171 -9.46 5.97 4.63
C ALA A 171 -8.27 5.61 5.53
N THR A 172 -8.56 4.95 6.64
CA THR A 172 -7.58 4.16 7.40
C THR A 172 -7.82 2.70 7.08
N VAL A 173 -6.81 2.04 6.53
CA VAL A 173 -6.86 0.63 6.13
C VAL A 173 -5.90 -0.15 7.02
N GLU A 174 -6.40 -1.19 7.65
CA GLU A 174 -5.57 -2.15 8.37
C GLU A 174 -5.11 -3.24 7.41
N LEU A 175 -3.80 -3.35 7.23
CA LEU A 175 -3.12 -4.28 6.35
C LEU A 175 -2.49 -5.42 7.16
N GLY A 176 -2.51 -6.62 6.59
CA GLY A 176 -1.88 -7.80 7.16
C GLY A 176 -2.80 -8.67 8.01
N GLY A 177 -4.05 -8.24 8.24
CA GLY A 177 -5.00 -8.94 9.13
C GLY A 177 -5.23 -8.19 10.43
N PRO A 178 -6.05 -8.75 11.36
CA PRO A 178 -6.48 -8.06 12.56
C PRO A 178 -5.32 -7.50 13.41
N GLY A 179 -5.34 -6.21 13.70
CA GLY A 179 -4.39 -5.48 14.54
C GLY A 179 -2.97 -5.35 14.00
N ALA A 180 -2.74 -5.60 12.70
CA ALA A 180 -1.40 -5.68 12.14
C ALA A 180 -0.78 -4.32 11.79
N CYS A 181 -1.10 -3.75 10.63
CA CYS A 181 -0.48 -2.51 10.14
C CYS A 181 -1.53 -1.52 9.66
N GLU A 182 -1.77 -0.45 10.41
CA GLU A 182 -2.67 0.61 9.99
C GLU A 182 -1.96 1.60 9.06
N VAL A 183 -2.58 1.87 7.90
CA VAL A 183 -2.13 2.92 6.98
C VAL A 183 -3.27 3.90 6.73
N TYR A 184 -2.96 5.19 6.83
CA TYR A 184 -3.84 6.25 6.35
C TYR A 184 -3.57 6.51 4.87
N VAL A 185 -4.61 6.49 4.04
CA VAL A 185 -4.56 6.78 2.61
C VAL A 185 -5.54 7.88 2.27
N LYS A 186 -5.18 8.73 1.32
CA LYS A 186 -6.01 9.87 0.90
C LYS A 186 -6.04 10.00 -0.61
N ARG A 187 -6.96 10.83 -1.10
CA ARG A 187 -7.06 11.19 -2.52
C ARG A 187 -5.69 11.37 -3.18
N GLY A 188 -5.48 10.65 -4.28
CA GLY A 188 -4.22 10.62 -5.05
C GLY A 188 -3.28 9.47 -4.68
N ASP A 189 -3.42 8.88 -3.49
CA ASP A 189 -2.60 7.73 -3.08
C ASP A 189 -3.02 6.46 -3.84
N VAL A 190 -2.06 5.55 -4.01
CA VAL A 190 -2.28 4.24 -4.63
C VAL A 190 -1.67 3.14 -3.77
N LEU A 191 -2.45 2.11 -3.49
CA LEU A 191 -2.02 0.94 -2.74
C LEU A 191 -1.99 -0.27 -3.67
N VAL A 192 -0.87 -0.99 -3.73
CA VAL A 192 -0.73 -2.25 -4.47
C VAL A 192 -0.56 -3.38 -3.46
N LEU A 193 -1.49 -4.32 -3.53
CA LEU A 193 -1.61 -5.47 -2.64
C LEU A 193 -1.18 -6.72 -3.39
N SER A 194 -0.20 -7.43 -2.84
CA SER A 194 0.16 -8.75 -3.35
C SER A 194 -0.91 -9.77 -2.96
N ALA A 195 -0.96 -10.91 -3.68
CA ALA A 195 -1.95 -11.93 -3.37
C ALA A 195 -1.67 -12.49 -1.98
N GLY A 196 -2.74 -12.62 -1.18
CA GLY A 196 -2.70 -13.00 0.23
C GLY A 196 -2.71 -11.83 1.21
N THR A 197 -2.48 -10.58 0.78
CA THR A 197 -2.50 -9.44 1.69
C THR A 197 -3.90 -9.24 2.28
N GLY A 198 -4.03 -9.47 3.59
CA GLY A 198 -5.23 -9.11 4.32
C GLY A 198 -5.40 -7.60 4.37
N HIS A 199 -6.61 -7.11 4.14
CA HIS A 199 -6.92 -5.70 4.30
C HIS A 199 -8.36 -5.49 4.79
N CYS A 200 -8.57 -4.39 5.53
CA CYS A 200 -9.84 -4.01 6.12
C CYS A 200 -9.91 -2.48 6.26
N CYS A 201 -11.02 -1.88 5.85
CA CYS A 201 -11.28 -0.46 6.08
C CYS A 201 -11.79 -0.25 7.52
N ILE A 202 -10.96 0.35 8.38
CA ILE A 202 -11.31 0.61 9.79
C ILE A 202 -11.77 2.05 10.03
N GLY A 203 -11.67 2.92 9.02
CA GLY A 203 -12.26 4.26 9.03
C GLY A 203 -12.25 4.88 7.64
N ALA A 204 -13.28 5.66 7.29
CA ALA A 204 -13.38 6.34 6.00
C ALA A 204 -14.10 7.67 6.11
N SER A 205 -13.74 8.62 5.23
CA SER A 205 -14.58 9.81 4.99
C SER A 205 -15.86 9.41 4.25
N GLN A 206 -16.92 10.21 4.41
CA GLN A 206 -18.22 9.93 3.80
C GLN A 206 -18.20 9.94 2.26
N ASP A 207 -17.21 10.60 1.69
CA ASP A 207 -17.05 10.79 0.24
C ASP A 207 -15.95 9.90 -0.35
N LEU A 208 -15.52 8.85 0.36
CA LEU A 208 -14.51 7.92 -0.11
C LEU A 208 -14.95 7.28 -1.45
N VAL A 209 -14.09 7.40 -2.46
CA VAL A 209 -14.22 6.68 -3.73
C VAL A 209 -12.86 6.09 -4.08
N VAL A 210 -12.83 4.80 -4.35
CA VAL A 210 -11.65 4.01 -4.69
C VAL A 210 -11.89 3.34 -6.05
N VAL A 211 -10.87 3.32 -6.89
CA VAL A 211 -10.83 2.54 -8.13
C VAL A 211 -10.03 1.27 -7.88
N GLY A 212 -10.67 0.11 -8.00
CA GLY A 212 -10.01 -1.18 -7.89
C GLY A 212 -9.71 -1.80 -9.25
N ALA A 213 -8.49 -2.30 -9.41
CA ALA A 213 -8.05 -2.97 -10.62
C ALA A 213 -7.14 -4.16 -10.31
N TYR A 214 -7.01 -5.06 -11.28
CA TYR A 214 -6.27 -6.32 -11.15
C TYR A 214 -5.49 -6.58 -12.44
N PRO A 215 -4.33 -7.27 -12.40
CA PRO A 215 -3.56 -7.58 -13.61
C PRO A 215 -4.38 -8.36 -14.63
N VAL A 216 -4.11 -8.15 -15.91
CA VAL A 216 -4.72 -8.96 -16.98
C VAL A 216 -4.50 -10.46 -16.73
N GLY A 217 -5.52 -11.27 -17.00
CA GLY A 217 -5.46 -12.72 -16.83
C GLY A 217 -5.61 -13.21 -15.37
N GLN A 218 -5.74 -12.31 -14.39
CA GLN A 218 -6.03 -12.68 -13.01
C GLN A 218 -7.51 -12.43 -12.69
N ALA A 219 -8.17 -13.43 -12.10
CA ALA A 219 -9.56 -13.34 -11.66
C ALA A 219 -9.57 -13.30 -10.13
N TRP A 220 -10.07 -12.23 -9.54
CA TRP A 220 -10.10 -12.06 -8.09
C TRP A 220 -11.23 -12.87 -7.44
N ASP A 221 -10.91 -13.46 -6.29
CA ASP A 221 -11.81 -14.10 -5.34
C ASP A 221 -12.08 -13.17 -4.14
N ILE A 222 -12.81 -13.57 -3.11
CA ILE A 222 -12.82 -12.85 -1.82
C ILE A 222 -12.70 -13.88 -0.72
N CYS A 223 -11.55 -13.92 -0.06
CA CYS A 223 -11.27 -14.86 1.02
C CYS A 223 -11.51 -14.20 2.38
N ARG A 224 -12.32 -14.83 3.22
CA ARG A 224 -12.67 -14.38 4.58
C ARG A 224 -12.32 -15.40 5.67
N GLY A 225 -11.45 -16.35 5.33
CA GLY A 225 -11.01 -17.43 6.19
C GLY A 225 -9.68 -18.01 5.70
N PRO A 226 -9.11 -18.97 6.44
CA PRO A 226 -7.82 -19.55 6.12
C PRO A 226 -7.86 -20.31 4.79
N LEU A 227 -6.73 -20.30 4.08
CA LEU A 227 -6.52 -21.15 2.91
C LEU A 227 -6.15 -22.57 3.33
N SER A 228 -6.47 -23.55 2.49
CA SER A 228 -5.82 -24.86 2.55
C SER A 228 -4.36 -24.76 2.08
N ASP A 229 -3.51 -25.71 2.47
CA ASP A 229 -2.10 -25.74 2.05
C ASP A 229 -1.95 -25.73 0.52
N ALA A 230 -2.83 -26.43 -0.20
CA ALA A 230 -2.84 -26.44 -1.65
C ALA A 230 -3.18 -25.06 -2.24
N ALA A 231 -4.18 -24.37 -1.69
CA ALA A 231 -4.53 -23.03 -2.13
C ALA A 231 -3.42 -22.01 -1.79
N LEU A 232 -2.76 -22.16 -0.64
CA LEU A 232 -1.62 -21.33 -0.27
C LEU A 232 -0.44 -21.49 -1.24
N GLN A 233 -0.17 -22.73 -1.72
CA GLN A 233 0.85 -22.97 -2.74
C GLN A 233 0.50 -22.30 -4.06
N VAL A 234 -0.77 -22.36 -4.50
CA VAL A 234 -1.23 -21.68 -5.73
C VAL A 234 -1.07 -20.17 -5.60
N MET A 235 -1.49 -19.58 -4.47
CA MET A 235 -1.36 -18.16 -4.19
C MET A 235 0.11 -17.70 -4.25
N ARG A 236 1.03 -18.45 -3.63
CA ARG A 236 2.48 -18.14 -3.64
C ARG A 236 3.11 -18.27 -5.02
N ALA A 237 2.55 -19.12 -5.88
CA ALA A 237 3.01 -19.30 -7.26
C ALA A 237 2.42 -18.29 -8.25
N LEU A 238 1.52 -17.39 -7.79
CA LEU A 238 0.92 -16.40 -8.65
C LEU A 238 1.99 -15.47 -9.25
N GLY A 239 1.95 -15.31 -10.57
CA GLY A 239 2.97 -14.59 -11.31
C GLY A 239 2.97 -13.09 -11.02
N VAL A 240 4.17 -12.54 -10.82
CA VAL A 240 4.40 -11.09 -10.71
C VAL A 240 4.03 -10.40 -12.03
N PRO A 241 3.23 -9.32 -12.01
CA PRO A 241 2.87 -8.58 -13.22
C PRO A 241 4.10 -7.95 -13.90
N ASP A 242 4.10 -7.91 -15.23
CA ASP A 242 5.19 -7.31 -16.01
C ASP A 242 5.23 -5.78 -15.97
N SER A 243 4.26 -5.15 -15.32
CA SER A 243 4.03 -3.71 -15.36
C SER A 243 3.53 -3.19 -14.03
N ASP A 244 4.13 -2.09 -13.58
CA ASP A 244 3.63 -1.26 -12.49
C ASP A 244 2.34 -0.53 -12.90
N PRO A 245 1.32 -0.43 -12.03
CA PRO A 245 0.03 0.18 -12.38
C PRO A 245 0.10 1.70 -12.66
N LEU A 246 1.19 2.37 -12.30
CA LEU A 246 1.42 3.80 -12.56
C LEU A 246 2.56 4.04 -13.56
N GLY A 247 3.64 3.26 -13.46
CA GLY A 247 4.90 3.49 -14.17
C GLY A 247 5.18 2.56 -15.34
N GLY A 248 4.30 1.60 -15.62
CA GLY A 248 4.53 0.63 -16.67
C GLY A 248 5.66 -0.36 -16.35
N ALA A 249 6.30 -0.90 -17.39
CA ALA A 249 7.40 -1.87 -17.25
C ALA A 249 8.63 -1.33 -16.47
N GLN A 250 8.78 -0.02 -16.37
CA GLN A 250 9.90 0.65 -15.68
C GLN A 250 9.50 1.22 -14.31
N GLY A 251 8.26 0.98 -13.85
CA GLY A 251 7.81 1.46 -12.55
C GLY A 251 8.39 0.66 -11.38
N PRO A 252 8.34 1.20 -10.15
CA PRO A 252 8.98 0.59 -8.98
C PRO A 252 8.56 -0.87 -8.70
N LEU A 253 7.29 -1.24 -8.93
CA LEU A 253 6.78 -2.59 -8.69
C LEU A 253 7.63 -3.66 -9.39
N THR A 254 7.95 -3.47 -10.67
CA THR A 254 8.65 -4.51 -11.46
C THR A 254 10.06 -4.78 -10.94
N ARG A 255 10.67 -3.81 -10.25
CA ARG A 255 11.95 -4.01 -9.55
C ARG A 255 11.75 -4.60 -8.16
N LEU A 256 10.81 -4.07 -7.38
CA LEU A 256 10.60 -4.46 -5.99
C LEU A 256 10.06 -5.90 -5.85
N TRP A 257 9.24 -6.35 -6.80
CA TRP A 257 8.61 -7.68 -6.76
C TRP A 257 9.41 -8.76 -7.51
N ARG A 258 10.39 -8.41 -8.34
CA ARG A 258 11.24 -9.39 -9.05
C ARG A 258 12.53 -9.75 -8.31
N VAL A 259 12.93 -8.94 -7.33
CA VAL A 259 14.12 -9.19 -6.49
C VAL A 259 13.79 -10.04 -5.26
N ALA A 260 12.50 -10.31 -5.01
CA ALA A 260 12.00 -10.95 -3.80
C ALA A 260 11.47 -12.37 -4.01
#